data_AF-A0A966D3L6-F1
#
_entry.id   AF-A0A966D3L6-F1
#
_cell.length_a   1.000
_cell.length_b   1.000
_cell.length_c   1.000
_cell.angle_alpha   90.00
_cell.angle_beta   90.00
_cell.angle_gamma   90.00
#
_symmetry.space_group_name_H-M   'P 1'
#
loop_
_entity.id
_entity.type
_entity.pdbx_description
1 polymer ?
#
loop_
_entity_poly.entity_id
_entity_poly.type
_entity_poly.pdbx_seq_one_letter_code
_entity_poly.pdbx_strand_id
1 'polypeptide(L)'
;MNMPIGDFASLKSIGINFLIEASKVLQKIAPQADIEIIEEHFREKKDVSGTALRIAHDLGLDKQKHVNSIRVGGIVGRHEVVFGLPNQTIRLVHESI
;
A
#
# COMPACT_ATOMS: atom_id res chain seq x y z
N MET A 1 -14.37 26.17 -16.30
CA MET A 1 -14.44 24.75 -16.69
C MET A 1 -14.66 23.99 -15.40
N ASN A 2 -15.90 23.55 -15.12
CA ASN A 2 -16.25 22.90 -13.86
C ASN A 2 -15.80 21.44 -13.92
N MET A 3 -14.84 21.09 -13.08
CA MET A 3 -14.36 19.72 -12.95
C MET A 3 -15.41 18.89 -12.20
N PRO A 4 -15.76 17.67 -12.66
CA PRO A 4 -16.74 16.85 -11.99
C PRO A 4 -16.23 16.37 -10.64
N ILE A 5 -17.16 16.27 -9.67
CA ILE A 5 -16.93 15.84 -8.28
C ILE A 5 -16.40 14.38 -8.16
N GLY A 6 -16.17 13.68 -9.28
CA GLY A 6 -15.61 12.33 -9.33
C GLY A 6 -14.08 12.22 -9.19
N ASP A 7 -13.33 13.33 -9.27
CA ASP A 7 -11.86 13.30 -9.37
C ASP A 7 -11.09 13.32 -8.03
N PHE A 8 -11.76 13.33 -6.86
CA PHE A 8 -11.02 13.10 -5.61
C PHE A 8 -10.54 11.63 -5.46
N ALA A 9 -11.11 10.70 -6.22
CA ALA A 9 -10.62 9.33 -6.32
C ALA A 9 -9.35 9.20 -7.19
N SER A 10 -9.10 10.16 -8.09
CA SER A 10 -7.94 10.11 -9.01
C SER A 10 -6.64 10.56 -8.35
N LEU A 11 -6.68 11.41 -7.31
CA LEU A 11 -5.51 11.71 -6.49
C LEU A 11 -5.09 10.52 -5.60
N LYS A 12 -6.06 9.84 -4.98
CA LYS A 12 -5.80 8.61 -4.20
C LYS A 12 -5.18 7.50 -5.06
N SER A 13 -5.53 7.43 -6.35
CA SER A 13 -4.96 6.43 -7.25
C SER A 13 -3.55 6.79 -7.72
N ILE A 14 -3.20 8.07 -7.91
CA ILE A 14 -1.84 8.47 -8.34
C ILE A 14 -0.79 8.13 -7.28
N GLY A 15 -1.00 8.50 -6.03
CA GLY A 15 -0.04 8.23 -4.95
C GLY A 15 0.17 6.73 -4.72
N ILE A 16 -0.91 5.95 -4.76
CA ILE A 16 -0.85 4.48 -4.69
C ILE A 16 -0.19 3.88 -5.94
N ASN A 17 -0.45 4.42 -7.14
CA ASN A 17 0.23 3.97 -8.35
C ASN A 17 1.74 4.22 -8.25
N PHE A 18 2.16 5.36 -7.73
CA PHE A 18 3.58 5.64 -7.50
C PHE A 18 4.18 4.64 -6.51
N LEU A 19 3.49 4.36 -5.40
CA LEU A 19 3.90 3.34 -4.43
C LEU A 19 4.08 1.97 -5.09
N ILE A 20 3.12 1.54 -5.90
CA ILE A 20 3.15 0.24 -6.60
C ILE A 20 4.30 0.19 -7.61
N GLU A 21 4.44 1.20 -8.48
CA GLU A 21 5.48 1.20 -9.51
C GLU A 21 6.88 1.31 -8.92
N ALA A 22 7.08 2.13 -7.89
CA ALA A 22 8.33 2.17 -7.13
C ALA A 22 8.64 0.81 -6.49
N SER A 23 7.63 0.15 -5.91
CA SER A 23 7.77 -1.19 -5.33
C SER A 23 8.15 -2.25 -6.38
N LYS A 24 7.57 -2.19 -7.58
CA LYS A 24 7.95 -3.07 -8.70
C LYS A 24 9.39 -2.85 -9.16
N VAL A 25 9.87 -1.60 -9.16
CA VAL A 25 11.28 -1.31 -9.45
C VAL A 25 12.18 -1.90 -8.37
N LEU A 26 11.84 -1.73 -7.09
CA LEU A 26 12.61 -2.32 -5.98
C LEU A 26 12.62 -3.85 -6.02
N GLN A 27 11.50 -4.50 -6.35
CA GLN A 27 11.45 -5.96 -6.57
C GLN A 27 12.45 -6.43 -7.62
N LYS A 28 12.60 -5.68 -8.72
CA LYS A 28 13.57 -6.02 -9.78
C LYS A 28 15.02 -5.84 -9.32
N ILE A 29 15.28 -4.83 -8.49
CA ILE A 29 16.63 -4.53 -7.97
C ILE A 29 17.04 -5.53 -6.87
N ALA A 30 16.09 -5.95 -6.04
CA ALA A 30 16.31 -6.87 -4.93
C ALA A 30 15.30 -8.03 -4.92
N PRO A 31 15.42 -8.99 -5.86
CA PRO A 31 14.47 -10.12 -5.98
C PRO A 31 14.41 -11.04 -4.76
N GLN A 32 15.47 -11.05 -3.96
CA GLN A 32 15.58 -11.85 -2.74
C GLN A 32 15.00 -11.16 -1.50
N ALA A 33 14.49 -9.93 -1.61
CA ALA A 33 13.92 -9.23 -0.47
C ALA A 33 12.60 -9.87 -0.04
N ASP A 34 12.39 -10.00 1.27
CA ASP A 34 11.07 -10.31 1.83
C ASP A 34 10.18 -9.08 1.69
N ILE A 35 8.91 -9.26 1.31
CA ILE A 35 8.00 -8.15 1.03
C ILE A 35 6.72 -8.30 1.84
N GLU A 36 6.45 -7.30 2.67
CA GLU A 36 5.25 -7.22 3.49
C GLU A 36 4.51 -5.91 3.20
N ILE A 37 3.19 -5.98 3.19
CA ILE A 37 2.30 -4.83 3.06
C ILE A 37 1.65 -4.59 4.41
N ILE A 38 1.74 -3.36 4.91
CA ILE A 38 1.03 -2.91 6.10
C ILE A 38 -0.02 -1.90 5.66
N GLU A 39 -1.25 -2.10 6.12
CA GLU A 39 -2.34 -1.17 5.87
C GLU A 39 -3.03 -0.77 7.16
N GLU A 40 -3.20 0.54 7.36
CA GLU A 40 -3.77 1.10 8.57
C GLU A 40 -4.99 1.93 8.23
N HIS A 41 -6.07 1.69 8.98
CA HIS A 41 -7.34 2.40 8.84
C HIS A 41 -8.01 2.55 10.22
N PHE A 42 -9.09 3.32 10.25
CA PHE A 42 -9.97 3.51 11.40
C PHE A 42 -10.53 2.19 11.94
N ARG A 43 -10.88 2.20 13.23
CA ARG A 43 -11.22 1.00 14.02
C ARG A 43 -12.39 0.18 13.45
N GLU A 44 -13.40 0.85 12.90
CA GLU A 44 -14.64 0.23 12.43
C GLU A 44 -14.48 -0.47 11.09
N LYS A 45 -13.38 -0.25 10.37
CA LYS A 45 -13.11 -0.94 9.10
C LYS A 45 -12.79 -2.40 9.36
N LYS A 46 -13.71 -3.30 9.03
CA LYS A 46 -13.55 -4.74 9.29
C LYS A 46 -12.64 -5.44 8.28
N ASP A 47 -12.82 -5.10 7.00
CA ASP A 47 -12.14 -5.79 5.92
C ASP A 47 -10.82 -5.13 5.54
N VAL A 48 -9.94 -5.93 4.95
CA VAL A 48 -8.74 -5.44 4.27
C VAL A 48 -9.14 -4.43 3.20
N SER A 49 -8.41 -3.32 3.12
CA SER A 49 -8.65 -2.29 2.11
C SER A 49 -8.41 -2.81 0.70
N GLY A 50 -9.28 -2.41 -0.25
CA GLY A 50 -9.11 -2.76 -1.67
C GLY A 50 -7.76 -2.28 -2.23
N THR A 51 -7.24 -1.17 -1.71
CA THR A 51 -5.90 -0.67 -2.03
C THR A 51 -4.80 -1.65 -1.64
N ALA A 52 -4.81 -2.19 -0.41
CA ALA A 52 -3.83 -3.17 0.01
C ALA A 52 -3.92 -4.47 -0.83
N LEU A 53 -5.13 -4.90 -1.15
CA LEU A 53 -5.35 -6.05 -2.03
C LEU A 53 -4.80 -5.81 -3.44
N ARG A 54 -4.96 -4.59 -3.95
CA ARG A 54 -4.41 -4.18 -5.24
C ARG A 54 -2.88 -4.15 -5.22
N ILE A 55 -2.26 -3.61 -4.17
CA ILE A 55 -0.81 -3.61 -4.02
C ILE A 55 -0.29 -5.05 -4.01
N ALA A 56 -0.88 -5.94 -3.22
CA ALA A 56 -0.49 -7.36 -3.17
C ALA A 56 -0.61 -8.03 -4.53
N HIS A 57 -1.74 -7.83 -5.22
CA HIS A 57 -1.96 -8.36 -6.57
C HIS A 57 -0.89 -7.88 -7.57
N ASP A 58 -0.64 -6.58 -7.63
CA ASP A 58 0.29 -5.98 -8.60
C ASP A 58 1.76 -6.33 -8.30
N LEU A 59 2.05 -6.72 -7.06
CA LEU A 59 3.35 -7.20 -6.61
C LEU A 59 3.48 -8.74 -6.63
N GLY A 60 2.43 -9.46 -7.05
CA GLY A 60 2.43 -10.93 -7.13
C GLY A 60 2.46 -11.64 -5.77
N LEU A 61 1.97 -11.00 -4.71
CA LEU A 61 2.01 -11.50 -3.34
C LEU A 61 0.68 -12.14 -2.91
N ASP A 62 0.75 -13.18 -2.09
CA ASP A 62 -0.42 -13.76 -1.45
C ASP A 62 -0.99 -12.79 -0.40
N LYS A 63 -2.18 -12.27 -0.68
CA LYS A 63 -2.89 -11.32 0.19
C LYS A 63 -3.20 -11.84 1.60
N GLN A 64 -3.26 -13.15 1.83
CA GLN A 64 -3.53 -13.72 3.15
C GLN A 64 -2.26 -13.86 3.98
N LYS A 65 -1.09 -13.87 3.34
CA LYS A 65 0.20 -14.06 4.01
C LYS A 65 0.97 -12.76 4.18
N HIS A 66 0.89 -11.86 3.20
CA HIS A 66 1.76 -10.69 3.12
C HIS A 66 1.04 -9.35 3.35
N VAL A 67 -0.25 -9.37 3.73
CA VAL A 67 -1.00 -8.13 4.03
C VAL A 67 -1.40 -8.12 5.49
N ASN A 68 -0.88 -7.12 6.20
CA ASN A 68 -1.07 -6.95 7.63
C ASN A 68 -1.93 -5.72 7.89
N SER A 69 -3.04 -5.91 8.61
CA SER A 69 -4.04 -4.87 8.84
C SER A 69 -3.98 -4.33 10.26
N ILE A 70 -3.83 -3.02 10.39
CA ILE A 70 -3.92 -2.29 11.67
C ILE A 70 -5.22 -1.48 11.67
N ARG A 71 -5.97 -1.56 12.77
CA ARG A 71 -7.26 -0.88 12.95
C ARG A 71 -7.19 0.01 14.19
N VAL A 72 -6.89 1.28 13.98
CA VAL A 72 -6.54 2.20 15.06
C VAL A 72 -7.06 3.61 14.80
N GLY A 73 -7.61 4.21 15.85
CA GLY A 73 -8.11 5.58 15.83
C GLY A 73 -9.04 5.87 14.66
N GLY A 74 -8.86 7.06 14.07
CA GLY A 74 -9.59 7.53 12.89
C GLY A 74 -8.73 7.62 11.63
N ILE A 75 -7.70 6.77 11.49
CA ILE A 75 -6.81 6.81 10.32
C ILE A 75 -7.63 6.59 9.04
N VAL A 76 -7.56 7.54 8.11
CA VAL A 76 -8.33 7.48 6.85
C VAL A 76 -7.79 6.39 5.93
N GLY A 77 -6.46 6.28 5.82
CA GLY A 77 -5.80 5.21 5.09
C GLY A 77 -4.30 5.44 4.96
N ARG A 78 -3.52 4.49 5.45
CA ARG A 78 -2.07 4.45 5.31
C ARG A 78 -1.67 3.09 4.73
N HIS A 79 -0.83 3.09 3.72
CA HIS A 79 -0.36 1.90 3.01
C HIS A 79 1.15 1.93 2.92
N GLU A 80 1.78 0.86 3.38
CA GLU A 80 3.22 0.75 3.44
C GLU A 80 3.67 -0.57 2.82
N VAL A 81 4.68 -0.51 1.97
CA VAL A 81 5.37 -1.69 1.43
C VAL A 81 6.76 -1.74 2.05
N VAL A 82 7.05 -2.83 2.73
CA VAL A 82 8.29 -3.08 3.46
C VAL A 82 9.10 -4.12 2.72
N PHE A 83 10.35 -3.78 2.40
CA PHE A 83 11.34 -4.68 1.82
C PHE A 83 12.37 -5.04 2.89
N GLY A 84 12.37 -6.30 3.34
CA GLY A 84 13.34 -6.86 4.26
C GLY A 84 14.57 -7.39 3.52
N LEU A 85 15.76 -6.89 3.89
CA LEU A 85 17.06 -7.39 3.45
C LEU A 85 17.86 -7.80 4.70
N PRO A 86 18.93 -8.61 4.57
CA PRO A 86 19.61 -9.21 5.73
C PRO A 86 20.02 -8.22 6.84
N ASN A 87 20.39 -6.97 6.48
CA ASN A 87 20.90 -5.97 7.43
C ASN A 87 20.23 -4.59 7.27
N GLN A 88 19.17 -4.48 6.47
CA GLN A 88 18.52 -3.20 6.23
C GLN A 88 17.06 -3.42 5.80
N THR A 89 16.27 -2.35 5.91
CA THR A 89 14.88 -2.37 5.48
C THR A 89 14.60 -1.11 4.68
N ILE A 90 13.89 -1.26 3.57
CA ILE A 90 13.38 -0.14 2.78
C ILE A 90 11.86 -0.11 2.95
N ARG A 91 11.31 1.08 3.21
CA ARG A 91 9.88 1.26 3.45
C ARG A 91 9.36 2.36 2.54
N LEU A 92 8.37 2.03 1.73
CA LEU A 92 7.64 2.98 0.91
C LEU A 92 6.27 3.18 1.50
N VAL A 93 5.88 4.42 1.74
CA VAL A 93 4.66 4.76 2.48
C VAL A 93 3.83 5.74 1.67
N HIS A 94 2.54 5.47 1.59
CA HIS A 94 1.52 6.40 1.14
C HIS A 94 0.50 6.61 2.26
N GLU A 95 0.19 7.87 2.58
CA GLU A 95 -0.77 8.23 3.61
C GLU A 95 -1.80 9.22 3.04
N SER A 96 -3.08 8.93 3.27
CA SER A 96 -4.18 9.84 2.98
C SER A 96 -4.51 10.62 4.25
N ILE A 97 -4.36 11.95 4.17
CA ILE A 97 -4.69 12.90 5.23
C ILE A 97 -6.13 13.39 5.04
#